data_AF-A0A6C2TZM9-F1
#
_entry.id   AF-A0A6C2TZM9-F1
#
_cell.length_a   1.000
_cell.length_b   1.000
_cell.length_c   1.000
_cell.angle_alpha   90.00
_cell.angle_beta   90.00
_cell.angle_gamma   90.00
#
_symmetry.space_group_name_H-M   'P 1'
#
loop_
_entity.id
_entity.type
_entity.pdbx_description
1 polymer ?
#
loop_
_entity_poly.entity_id
_entity_poly.type
_entity_poly.pdbx_seq_one_letter_code
_entity_poly.pdbx_strand_id
1 'polypeptide(L)'
;MKRKIITGLAVAGMVVLCADAATIRYKQSGNWTFTTNDTANAYGWQLPGTLPTSADTVRANWGGNTIVLDSTQTVGKFELGVDDSGTLHVQNGGNLTNTLTNVTIGNNLPSSDVRDVTGTLNIDSGGVVYAAGVLKMASGASATKTKTLTGIASISGTLDIASHLWMGSGDSVRSIAIMDINNGGVVNVGGNIGLGTGNASTASGGVATLNVNNGGTLNLFQWSTTTSIQDGSVLNINEGGTVIVGGNRVSQANAYFALGKIATDLDGIEAVFDSDLNQTTIVAIPEPATIGLLAAFGGGLLLIRRRFMI
;
A
#
# COMPACT_ATOMS: atom_id res chain seq x y z
N MET A 1 40.88 43.24 55.36
CA MET A 1 40.07 43.19 54.11
C MET A 1 39.82 41.72 53.76
N LYS A 2 38.59 41.23 53.89
CA LYS A 2 38.20 39.86 53.52
C LYS A 2 37.86 39.85 52.01
N ARG A 3 38.66 39.19 51.18
CA ARG A 3 38.34 38.98 49.75
C ARG A 3 37.41 37.78 49.62
N LYS A 4 36.17 38.02 49.17
CA LYS A 4 35.22 36.97 48.77
C LYS A 4 35.64 36.47 47.39
N ILE A 5 35.99 35.18 47.29
CA ILE A 5 36.15 34.48 46.03
C ILE A 5 34.73 34.11 45.58
N ILE A 6 34.28 34.70 44.47
CA ILE A 6 33.03 34.33 43.80
C ILE A 6 33.39 33.23 42.81
N THR A 7 33.00 32.00 43.11
CA THR A 7 33.11 30.86 42.21
C THR A 7 32.01 30.99 41.15
N GLY A 8 32.39 31.41 39.94
CA GLY A 8 31.47 31.47 38.80
C GLY A 8 31.16 30.07 38.29
N LEU A 9 29.90 29.65 38.46
CA LEU A 9 29.36 28.43 37.86
C LEU A 9 29.14 28.69 36.36
N ALA A 10 30.01 28.15 35.50
CA ALA A 10 29.80 28.16 34.06
C ALA A 10 28.69 27.17 33.70
N VAL A 11 27.48 27.69 33.43
CA VAL A 11 26.39 26.90 32.84
C VAL A 11 26.72 26.72 31.36
N ALA A 12 27.27 25.57 30.99
CA ALA A 12 27.37 25.15 29.60
C ALA A 12 25.96 24.80 29.12
N GLY A 13 25.31 25.76 28.43
CA GLY A 13 24.06 25.48 27.73
C GLY A 13 24.32 24.50 26.60
N MET A 14 23.85 23.25 26.76
CA MET A 14 23.71 22.33 25.63
C MET A 14 22.68 22.93 24.68
N VAL A 15 23.15 23.54 23.60
CA VAL A 15 22.29 23.88 22.46
C VAL A 15 22.00 22.57 21.75
N VAL A 16 20.80 22.02 21.99
CA VAL A 16 20.25 20.98 21.14
C VAL A 16 19.90 21.66 19.82
N LEU A 17 20.77 21.51 18.82
CA LEU A 17 20.44 21.84 17.44
C LEU A 17 19.38 20.83 16.99
N CYS A 18 18.11 21.24 16.97
CA CYS A 18 17.09 20.50 16.26
C CYS A 18 17.42 20.55 14.77
N ALA A 19 17.68 19.40 14.16
CA ALA A 19 17.80 19.32 12.71
C ALA A 19 16.41 19.63 12.12
N ASP A 20 16.33 20.67 11.29
CA ASP A 20 15.09 21.04 10.62
C ASP A 20 14.68 19.94 9.63
N ALA A 21 13.38 19.63 9.59
CA ALA A 21 12.82 18.68 8.64
C ALA A 21 13.05 19.14 7.20
N ALA A 22 13.78 18.34 6.41
CA ALA A 22 14.01 18.60 5.00
C ALA A 22 13.07 17.77 4.11
N THR A 23 12.84 18.24 2.89
CA THR A 23 12.32 17.38 1.81
C THR A 23 13.50 16.92 0.97
N ILE A 24 13.74 15.62 0.91
CA ILE A 24 14.83 14.98 0.15
C ILE A 24 14.23 14.32 -1.09
N ARG A 25 14.64 14.78 -2.27
CA ARG A 25 14.16 14.31 -3.57
C ARG A 25 15.24 13.52 -4.29
N TYR A 26 14.89 12.32 -4.76
CA TYR A 26 15.78 11.46 -5.54
C TYR A 26 15.68 11.78 -7.03
N LYS A 27 16.83 12.08 -7.66
CA LYS A 27 16.93 12.45 -9.09
C LYS A 27 17.31 11.30 -10.03
N GLN A 28 17.77 10.19 -9.48
CA GLN A 28 18.33 9.07 -10.23
C GLN A 28 17.83 7.77 -9.64
N SER A 29 17.81 6.73 -10.48
CA SER A 29 17.57 5.37 -10.03
C SER A 29 18.81 4.83 -9.32
N GLY A 30 18.60 3.94 -8.35
CA GLY A 30 19.70 3.33 -7.61
C GLY A 30 19.32 2.98 -6.18
N ASN A 31 20.31 2.54 -5.41
CA ASN A 31 20.13 2.27 -3.99
C ASN A 31 19.71 3.55 -3.25
N TRP A 32 18.94 3.40 -2.17
CA TRP A 32 18.54 4.45 -1.24
C TRP A 32 19.72 5.31 -0.78
N THR A 33 20.91 4.72 -0.63
CA THR A 33 22.13 5.43 -0.25
C THR A 33 22.83 6.13 -1.42
N PHE A 34 22.42 5.89 -2.67
CA PHE A 34 23.01 6.50 -3.85
C PHE A 34 22.52 7.95 -4.00
N THR A 35 23.25 8.81 -3.33
CA THR A 35 23.06 10.26 -3.32
C THR A 35 24.00 10.90 -4.36
N THR A 36 23.48 11.44 -5.47
CA THR A 36 24.32 12.12 -6.47
C THR A 36 24.13 13.64 -6.51
N ASN A 37 25.24 14.29 -6.84
CA ASN A 37 25.65 15.69 -6.73
C ASN A 37 24.69 16.78 -7.25
N ASP A 38 24.41 17.79 -6.41
CA ASP A 38 24.23 19.19 -6.83
C ASP A 38 24.52 20.13 -5.65
N THR A 39 25.45 21.08 -5.81
CA THR A 39 25.81 22.07 -4.78
C THR A 39 24.75 23.16 -4.58
N ALA A 40 23.66 23.17 -5.36
CA ALA A 40 22.59 24.17 -5.25
C ALA A 40 21.26 23.55 -4.74
N ASN A 41 21.13 23.42 -3.41
CA ASN A 41 19.92 22.91 -2.75
C ASN A 41 18.80 23.98 -2.62
N ALA A 42 18.34 24.56 -3.73
CA ALA A 42 17.15 25.44 -3.69
C ALA A 42 15.82 24.67 -3.63
N TYR A 43 15.82 23.37 -3.95
CA TYR A 43 14.60 22.58 -4.19
C TYR A 43 14.50 21.25 -3.41
N GLY A 44 15.38 21.03 -2.42
CA GLY A 44 15.38 19.79 -1.62
C GLY A 44 15.96 18.58 -2.36
N TRP A 45 16.85 18.83 -3.32
CA TRP A 45 17.52 17.75 -4.03
C TRP A 45 18.56 17.08 -3.13
N GLN A 46 18.60 15.74 -3.17
CA GLN A 46 19.50 14.97 -2.32
C GLN A 46 20.97 15.37 -2.55
N LEU A 47 21.68 15.69 -1.46
CA LEU A 47 23.11 15.96 -1.47
C LEU A 47 23.89 14.64 -1.27
N PRO A 48 25.08 14.50 -1.88
CA PRO A 48 25.96 13.36 -1.64
C PRO A 48 26.22 13.11 -0.15
N GLY A 49 25.99 11.90 0.33
CA GLY A 49 26.27 11.44 1.69
C GLY A 49 25.17 11.73 2.72
N THR A 50 24.13 12.50 2.39
CA THR A 50 23.06 12.81 3.34
C THR A 50 21.92 11.80 3.20
N LEU A 51 21.76 10.95 4.21
CA LEU A 51 20.61 10.06 4.33
C LEU A 51 19.44 10.79 5.02
N PRO A 52 18.19 10.52 4.59
CA PRO A 52 17.01 10.98 5.29
C PRO A 52 16.96 10.50 6.74
N THR A 53 16.46 11.35 7.61
CA THR A 53 16.21 11.09 9.03
C THR A 53 14.71 10.98 9.31
N SER A 54 14.35 10.63 10.55
CA SER A 54 12.95 10.54 11.02
C SER A 54 12.17 11.87 10.99
N ALA A 55 12.84 13.00 10.72
CA ALA A 55 12.19 14.29 10.50
C ALA A 55 11.87 14.55 9.02
N ASP A 56 12.57 13.86 8.10
CA ASP A 56 12.60 14.25 6.69
C ASP A 56 11.46 13.64 5.87
N THR A 57 11.03 14.37 4.84
CA THR A 57 10.15 13.86 3.80
C THR A 57 10.97 13.38 2.61
N VAL A 58 10.85 12.10 2.25
CA VAL A 58 11.46 11.52 1.05
C VAL A 58 10.49 11.60 -0.12
N ARG A 59 11.00 12.00 -1.30
CA ARG A 59 10.22 12.02 -2.55
C ARG A 59 10.91 11.24 -3.66
N ALA A 60 10.14 10.33 -4.27
CA ALA A 60 10.48 9.69 -5.54
C ALA A 60 9.63 10.34 -6.63
N ASN A 61 10.18 11.36 -7.31
CA ASN A 61 9.36 12.26 -8.11
C ASN A 61 10.09 12.95 -9.26
N TRP A 62 11.00 12.22 -9.92
CA TRP A 62 11.74 12.75 -11.06
C TRP A 62 12.02 11.64 -12.06
N GLY A 63 11.67 11.86 -13.33
CA GLY A 63 12.11 11.04 -14.46
C GLY A 63 11.66 9.57 -14.42
N GLY A 64 10.65 9.22 -13.62
CA GLY A 64 10.22 7.83 -13.46
C GLY A 64 11.26 6.94 -12.77
N ASN A 65 12.17 7.53 -11.99
CA ASN A 65 13.26 6.80 -11.35
C ASN A 65 12.78 5.79 -10.32
N THR A 66 13.59 4.75 -10.11
CA THR A 66 13.38 3.73 -9.07
C THR A 66 14.42 3.82 -7.98
N ILE A 67 13.97 4.11 -6.76
CA ILE A 67 14.80 4.04 -5.54
C ILE A 67 14.69 2.62 -4.99
N VAL A 68 15.82 1.98 -4.74
CA VAL A 68 15.90 0.62 -4.20
C VAL A 68 16.31 0.68 -2.74
N LEU A 69 15.51 0.08 -1.86
CA LEU A 69 15.80 -0.01 -0.44
C LEU A 69 16.06 -1.47 -0.04
N ASP A 70 17.27 -1.76 0.42
CA ASP A 70 17.74 -3.07 0.86
C ASP A 70 18.26 -3.05 2.31
N SER A 71 18.00 -1.96 3.03
CA SER A 71 18.43 -1.74 4.41
C SER A 71 17.31 -1.16 5.27
N THR A 72 17.52 -1.07 6.57
CA THR A 72 16.58 -0.43 7.49
C THR A 72 16.76 1.09 7.48
N GLN A 73 15.67 1.83 7.27
CA GLN A 73 15.63 3.28 7.21
C GLN A 73 14.42 3.80 7.98
N THR A 74 14.57 4.96 8.59
CA THR A 74 13.48 5.66 9.27
C THR A 74 13.37 7.07 8.72
N VAL A 75 12.18 7.42 8.24
CA VAL A 75 11.89 8.72 7.64
C VAL A 75 10.70 9.37 8.28
N GLY A 76 10.65 10.69 8.22
CA GLY A 76 9.46 11.42 8.63
C GLY A 76 8.27 11.02 7.76
N LYS A 77 8.39 11.10 6.43
CA LYS A 77 7.34 10.77 5.46
C LYS A 77 7.96 10.31 4.14
N PHE A 78 7.23 9.53 3.34
CA PHE A 78 7.57 9.32 1.93
C PHE A 78 6.38 9.66 1.01
N GLU A 79 6.70 10.19 -0.16
CA GLU A 79 5.74 10.56 -1.21
C GLU A 79 6.26 10.08 -2.57
N LEU A 80 5.47 9.25 -3.25
CA LEU A 80 5.81 8.69 -4.55
C LEU A 80 4.89 9.32 -5.61
N GLY A 81 5.44 9.70 -6.77
CA GLY A 81 4.65 10.32 -7.84
C GLY A 81 4.13 11.72 -7.47
N VAL A 82 5.06 12.67 -7.26
CA VAL A 82 4.75 14.09 -6.93
C VAL A 82 5.19 14.98 -8.09
N ASP A 83 4.26 15.53 -8.88
CA ASP A 83 4.54 16.34 -10.09
C ASP A 83 5.15 15.54 -11.26
N ASP A 84 5.90 14.48 -10.97
CA ASP A 84 6.45 13.51 -11.92
C ASP A 84 6.44 12.12 -11.29
N SER A 85 6.55 11.10 -12.13
CA SER A 85 6.47 9.69 -11.73
C SER A 85 7.71 9.23 -10.96
N GLY A 86 7.55 8.24 -10.10
CA GLY A 86 8.64 7.64 -9.37
C GLY A 86 8.25 6.39 -8.61
N THR A 87 9.24 5.53 -8.38
CA THR A 87 9.10 4.22 -7.76
C THR A 87 9.96 4.11 -6.52
N LEU A 88 9.41 3.53 -5.47
CA LEU A 88 10.16 2.95 -4.36
C LEU A 88 10.05 1.43 -4.43
N HIS A 89 11.19 0.75 -4.46
CA HIS A 89 11.29 -0.71 -4.46
C HIS A 89 11.99 -1.15 -3.18
N VAL A 90 11.23 -1.72 -2.24
CA VAL A 90 11.75 -2.26 -0.99
C VAL A 90 12.02 -3.75 -1.19
N GLN A 91 13.29 -4.10 -1.22
CA GLN A 91 13.77 -5.47 -1.45
C GLN A 91 13.81 -6.25 -0.13
N ASN A 92 14.15 -7.54 -0.22
CA ASN A 92 14.43 -8.38 0.94
C ASN A 92 15.47 -7.72 1.86
N GLY A 93 15.18 -7.62 3.16
CA GLY A 93 16.03 -6.93 4.14
C GLY A 93 15.84 -5.41 4.20
N GLY A 94 15.15 -4.83 3.22
CA GLY A 94 14.68 -3.46 3.23
C GLY A 94 13.57 -3.27 4.26
N ASN A 95 13.71 -2.28 5.15
CA ASN A 95 12.69 -1.92 6.11
C ASN A 95 12.55 -0.40 6.16
N LEU A 96 11.43 0.13 5.66
CA LEU A 96 11.12 1.55 5.74
C LEU A 96 10.09 1.83 6.83
N THR A 97 10.50 2.55 7.86
CA THR A 97 9.59 3.06 8.88
C THR A 97 9.31 4.54 8.64
N ASN A 98 8.05 4.89 8.39
CA ASN A 98 7.56 6.26 8.44
C ASN A 98 7.10 6.58 9.86
N THR A 99 7.56 7.70 10.44
CA THR A 99 7.27 8.07 11.83
C THR A 99 6.30 9.23 11.97
N LEU A 100 6.09 10.02 10.92
CA LEU A 100 5.17 11.15 10.94
C LEU A 100 3.85 10.78 10.23
N THR A 101 3.19 11.80 9.71
CA THR A 101 1.85 11.73 9.11
C THR A 101 1.80 10.90 7.83
N ASN A 102 0.66 10.99 7.15
CA ASN A 102 0.28 10.25 5.94
C ASN A 102 1.40 10.09 4.92
N VAL A 103 1.52 8.88 4.38
CA VAL A 103 2.36 8.55 3.23
C VAL A 103 1.51 8.47 1.97
N THR A 104 2.10 8.76 0.81
CA THR A 104 1.33 8.88 -0.43
C THR A 104 1.98 8.16 -1.60
N ILE A 105 1.15 7.50 -2.41
CA ILE A 105 1.54 6.80 -3.64
C ILE A 105 0.68 7.35 -4.79
N GLY A 106 1.28 8.12 -5.69
CA GLY A 106 0.53 8.93 -6.64
C GLY A 106 -0.10 10.10 -5.89
N ASN A 107 0.70 11.14 -5.63
CA ASN A 107 0.31 12.20 -4.70
C ASN A 107 -0.15 13.49 -5.36
N ASN A 108 0.47 13.91 -6.48
CA ASN A 108 0.14 15.21 -7.08
C ASN A 108 0.41 15.24 -8.58
N LEU A 109 -0.48 15.91 -9.32
CA LEU A 109 -0.25 16.25 -10.72
C LEU A 109 0.54 17.56 -10.83
N PRO A 110 1.39 17.71 -11.85
CA PRO A 110 2.13 18.95 -12.05
C PRO A 110 1.17 20.12 -12.27
N SER A 111 1.55 21.30 -11.79
CA SER A 111 0.76 22.53 -11.95
C SER A 111 0.48 22.86 -13.41
N SER A 112 1.34 22.42 -14.33
CA SER A 112 1.18 22.59 -15.78
C SER A 112 0.24 21.59 -16.46
N ASP A 113 -0.23 20.54 -15.77
CA ASP A 113 -1.16 19.53 -16.32
C ASP A 113 -0.69 18.84 -17.62
N VAL A 114 0.62 18.70 -17.79
CA VAL A 114 1.22 18.27 -19.07
C VAL A 114 1.33 16.76 -19.24
N ARG A 115 1.24 15.98 -18.16
CA ARG A 115 1.45 14.52 -18.18
C ARG A 115 0.71 13.81 -17.07
N ASP A 116 0.45 12.54 -17.31
CA ASP A 116 0.02 11.60 -16.26
C ASP A 116 1.18 11.35 -15.29
N VAL A 117 0.85 11.10 -14.02
CA VAL A 117 1.83 10.84 -12.97
C VAL A 117 1.51 9.51 -12.31
N THR A 118 2.52 8.67 -12.15
CA THR A 118 2.41 7.40 -11.45
C THR A 118 3.38 7.35 -10.28
N GLY A 119 2.85 7.13 -9.08
CA GLY A 119 3.66 6.69 -7.94
C GLY A 119 3.56 5.18 -7.82
N THR A 120 4.70 4.51 -7.63
CA THR A 120 4.75 3.05 -7.53
C THR A 120 5.48 2.61 -6.26
N LEU A 121 4.86 1.73 -5.48
CA LEU A 121 5.49 1.05 -4.35
C LEU A 121 5.59 -0.45 -4.64
N ASN A 122 6.80 -0.98 -4.65
CA ASN A 122 7.03 -2.42 -4.71
C ASN A 122 7.63 -2.88 -3.38
N ILE A 123 7.07 -3.91 -2.78
CA ILE A 123 7.62 -4.56 -1.59
C ILE A 123 7.83 -6.03 -1.92
N ASP A 124 9.08 -6.45 -2.06
CA ASP A 124 9.42 -7.85 -2.30
C ASP A 124 9.28 -8.67 -1.02
N SER A 125 9.30 -9.99 -1.16
CA SER A 125 9.37 -10.89 -0.01
C SER A 125 10.54 -10.55 0.90
N GLY A 126 10.27 -10.46 2.21
CA GLY A 126 11.23 -10.03 3.22
C GLY A 126 11.47 -8.51 3.30
N GLY A 127 10.85 -7.72 2.41
CA GLY A 127 10.76 -6.28 2.53
C GLY A 127 9.62 -5.86 3.46
N VAL A 128 9.81 -4.75 4.19
CA VAL A 128 8.82 -4.22 5.14
C VAL A 128 8.65 -2.71 4.95
N VAL A 129 7.40 -2.25 4.93
CA VAL A 129 7.05 -0.83 5.02
C VAL A 129 6.06 -0.62 6.14
N TYR A 130 6.37 0.30 7.05
CA TYR A 130 5.47 0.75 8.09
C TYR A 130 5.05 2.19 7.87
N ALA A 131 3.75 2.44 7.79
CA ALA A 131 3.13 3.75 7.73
C ALA A 131 2.45 4.07 9.08
N ALA A 132 3.02 4.99 9.85
CA ALA A 132 2.48 5.41 11.15
C ALA A 132 1.12 6.11 11.04
N GLY A 133 0.81 6.68 9.87
CA GLY A 133 -0.43 7.39 9.60
C GLY A 133 -1.34 6.67 8.61
N VAL A 134 -1.96 7.47 7.76
CA VAL A 134 -2.80 7.01 6.65
C VAL A 134 -1.93 6.75 5.43
N LEU A 135 -2.12 5.61 4.75
CA LEU A 135 -1.61 5.43 3.39
C LEU A 135 -2.67 5.93 2.41
N LYS A 136 -2.32 6.90 1.58
CA LYS A 136 -3.20 7.39 0.51
C LYS A 136 -2.63 7.05 -0.86
N MET A 137 -3.49 6.54 -1.74
CA MET A 137 -3.14 6.26 -3.14
C MET A 137 -3.96 7.13 -4.08
N ALA A 138 -3.29 7.72 -5.08
CA ALA A 138 -3.88 8.61 -6.08
C ALA A 138 -4.61 9.83 -5.49
N SER A 139 -4.13 10.39 -4.39
CA SER A 139 -4.94 11.30 -3.55
C SER A 139 -5.00 12.77 -3.97
N GLY A 140 -4.06 13.26 -4.77
CA GLY A 140 -4.01 14.68 -5.17
C GLY A 140 -4.47 14.97 -6.59
N ALA A 141 -5.23 14.05 -7.21
CA ALA A 141 -5.89 14.36 -8.48
C ALA A 141 -6.91 15.49 -8.26
N SER A 142 -6.94 16.47 -9.17
CA SER A 142 -7.83 17.64 -9.08
C SER A 142 -8.83 17.67 -10.23
N ALA A 143 -10.06 18.10 -9.93
CA ALA A 143 -11.14 18.28 -10.91
C ALA A 143 -10.78 19.26 -12.04
N THR A 144 -9.81 20.15 -11.79
CA THR A 144 -9.35 21.18 -12.74
C THR A 144 -8.28 20.71 -13.71
N LYS A 145 -7.81 19.47 -13.59
CA LYS A 145 -6.76 18.88 -14.42
C LYS A 145 -7.35 18.08 -15.57
N THR A 146 -6.53 17.52 -16.43
CA THR A 146 -6.96 16.64 -17.53
C THR A 146 -6.20 15.33 -17.51
N LYS A 147 -5.08 15.29 -16.78
CA LYS A 147 -4.24 14.14 -16.63
C LYS A 147 -4.65 13.25 -15.47
N THR A 148 -4.21 12.01 -15.55
CA THR A 148 -4.50 10.95 -14.59
C THR A 148 -3.37 10.85 -13.58
N LEU A 149 -3.75 10.73 -12.31
CA LEU A 149 -2.84 10.40 -11.22
C LEU A 149 -3.08 8.94 -10.83
N THR A 150 -2.02 8.14 -10.95
CA THR A 150 -2.08 6.71 -10.65
C THR A 150 -1.22 6.39 -9.43
N GLY A 151 -1.79 5.65 -8.48
CA GLY A 151 -1.05 5.00 -7.40
C GLY A 151 -1.02 3.50 -7.62
N ILE A 152 0.17 2.91 -7.69
CA ILE A 152 0.35 1.47 -7.88
C ILE A 152 1.11 0.89 -6.69
N ALA A 153 0.66 -0.22 -6.15
CA ALA A 153 1.36 -0.97 -5.11
C ALA A 153 1.40 -2.47 -5.42
N SER A 154 2.57 -3.10 -5.34
CA SER A 154 2.74 -4.54 -5.48
C SER A 154 3.44 -5.10 -4.24
N ILE A 155 2.75 -5.96 -3.49
CA ILE A 155 3.13 -6.36 -2.13
C ILE A 155 3.34 -7.87 -2.08
N SER A 156 4.59 -8.31 -2.00
CA SER A 156 5.00 -9.69 -1.69
C SER A 156 5.70 -9.81 -0.33
N GLY A 157 5.97 -8.68 0.33
CA GLY A 157 6.46 -8.58 1.72
C GLY A 157 5.39 -8.06 2.66
N THR A 158 5.76 -7.19 3.62
CA THR A 158 4.82 -6.66 4.61
C THR A 158 4.60 -5.16 4.44
N LEU A 159 3.34 -4.75 4.41
CA LEU A 159 2.91 -3.36 4.49
C LEU A 159 1.99 -3.17 5.70
N ASP A 160 2.50 -2.47 6.71
CA ASP A 160 1.77 -2.18 7.93
C ASP A 160 1.30 -0.72 7.93
N ILE A 161 0.00 -0.51 8.05
CA ILE A 161 -0.62 0.81 8.05
C ILE A 161 -1.32 0.98 9.39
N ALA A 162 -0.79 1.83 10.25
CA ALA A 162 -1.31 2.00 11.60
C ALA A 162 -2.71 2.63 11.65
N SER A 163 -3.06 3.44 10.65
CA SER A 163 -4.36 4.11 10.57
C SER A 163 -5.18 3.59 9.39
N HIS A 164 -5.43 4.42 8.36
CA HIS A 164 -6.36 4.09 7.29
C HIS A 164 -5.65 3.84 5.97
N LEU A 165 -6.24 2.98 5.14
CA LEU A 165 -5.90 2.83 3.74
C LEU A 165 -6.96 3.53 2.89
N TRP A 166 -6.58 4.61 2.19
CA TRP A 166 -7.44 5.30 1.23
C TRP A 166 -6.89 5.14 -0.18
N MET A 167 -7.60 4.43 -1.03
CA MET A 167 -7.24 4.20 -2.43
C MET A 167 -8.19 4.95 -3.34
N GLY A 168 -7.66 5.58 -4.38
CA GLY A 168 -8.47 6.34 -5.32
C GLY A 168 -9.11 7.55 -4.65
N SER A 169 -8.39 8.20 -3.73
CA SER A 169 -8.98 9.20 -2.83
C SER A 169 -9.01 10.62 -3.40
N GLY A 170 -8.60 10.81 -4.66
CA GLY A 170 -8.56 12.10 -5.34
C GLY A 170 -9.84 12.38 -6.13
N ASP A 171 -9.76 13.22 -7.15
CA ASP A 171 -10.85 13.48 -8.10
C ASP A 171 -11.44 12.20 -8.75
N SER A 172 -12.75 12.20 -8.98
CA SER A 172 -13.50 11.01 -9.39
C SER A 172 -13.24 10.49 -10.79
N VAL A 173 -12.64 11.30 -11.66
CA VAL A 173 -12.35 10.93 -13.04
C VAL A 173 -10.87 10.57 -13.22
N ARG A 174 -10.00 11.16 -12.39
CA ARG A 174 -8.56 11.21 -12.64
C ARG A 174 -7.72 10.47 -11.61
N SER A 175 -8.33 10.01 -10.54
CA SER A 175 -7.68 9.24 -9.48
C SER A 175 -7.86 7.75 -9.74
N ILE A 176 -6.76 7.04 -10.01
CA ILE A 176 -6.77 5.59 -10.19
C ILE A 176 -5.78 4.96 -9.20
N ALA A 177 -6.25 4.05 -8.36
CA ALA A 177 -5.39 3.30 -7.45
C ALA A 177 -5.50 1.80 -7.71
N ILE A 178 -4.35 1.13 -7.79
CA ILE A 178 -4.25 -0.31 -7.96
C ILE A 178 -3.30 -0.85 -6.90
N MET A 179 -3.73 -1.86 -6.15
CA MET A 179 -2.87 -2.60 -5.24
C MET A 179 -3.02 -4.10 -5.47
N ASP A 180 -1.90 -4.79 -5.58
CA ASP A 180 -1.82 -6.24 -5.66
C ASP A 180 -1.12 -6.78 -4.41
N ILE A 181 -1.80 -7.65 -3.67
CA ILE A 181 -1.22 -8.40 -2.56
C ILE A 181 -0.94 -9.82 -3.06
N ASN A 182 0.34 -10.10 -3.28
CA ASN A 182 0.84 -11.29 -3.94
C ASN A 182 1.26 -12.38 -2.93
N ASN A 183 1.78 -13.50 -3.43
CA ASN A 183 2.19 -14.63 -2.61
C ASN A 183 3.19 -14.22 -1.51
N GLY A 184 2.84 -14.50 -0.25
CA GLY A 184 3.60 -14.11 0.94
C GLY A 184 3.43 -12.64 1.35
N GLY A 185 2.71 -11.86 0.55
CA GLY A 185 2.35 -10.48 0.82
C GLY A 185 1.34 -10.36 1.94
N VAL A 186 1.60 -9.46 2.88
CA VAL A 186 0.68 -9.15 3.98
C VAL A 186 0.49 -7.64 4.06
N VAL A 187 -0.77 -7.20 4.01
CA VAL A 187 -1.15 -5.82 4.27
C VAL A 187 -1.99 -5.76 5.55
N ASN A 188 -1.51 -5.05 6.56
CA ASN A 188 -2.24 -4.82 7.80
C ASN A 188 -2.76 -3.38 7.84
N VAL A 189 -4.04 -3.20 8.15
CA VAL A 189 -4.68 -1.87 8.28
C VAL A 189 -5.30 -1.74 9.67
N GLY A 190 -4.72 -0.88 10.51
CA GLY A 190 -5.14 -0.68 11.90
C GLY A 190 -6.45 0.09 12.07
N GLY A 191 -6.95 0.71 11.00
CA GLY A 191 -8.20 1.48 10.95
C GLY A 191 -9.15 0.96 9.89
N ASN A 192 -9.74 1.88 9.13
CA ASN A 192 -10.69 1.56 8.08
C ASN A 192 -10.00 1.56 6.69
N ILE A 193 -10.58 0.81 5.76
CA ILE A 193 -10.27 0.85 4.34
C ILE A 193 -11.31 1.69 3.59
N GLY A 194 -10.87 2.44 2.58
CA GLY A 194 -11.75 3.09 1.61
C GLY A 194 -11.20 3.01 0.21
N LEU A 195 -11.92 2.29 -0.64
CA LEU A 195 -11.66 2.15 -2.06
C LEU A 195 -12.57 3.12 -2.82
N GLY A 196 -11.97 4.00 -3.60
CA GLY A 196 -12.66 5.09 -4.30
C GLY A 196 -13.15 6.17 -3.35
N THR A 197 -12.52 6.32 -2.17
CA THR A 197 -12.86 7.41 -1.26
C THR A 197 -11.69 7.97 -0.45
N GLY A 198 -11.73 9.28 -0.18
CA GLY A 198 -10.88 9.92 0.84
C GLY A 198 -11.47 9.94 2.25
N ASN A 199 -12.71 9.49 2.39
CA ASN A 199 -13.39 9.35 3.67
C ASN A 199 -14.49 8.28 3.57
N ALA A 200 -14.38 7.21 4.35
CA ALA A 200 -15.38 6.16 4.41
C ALA A 200 -16.78 6.60 4.89
N SER A 201 -17.08 7.89 5.13
CA SER A 201 -18.45 8.35 5.42
C SER A 201 -19.16 9.01 4.24
N THR A 202 -18.45 9.37 3.16
CA THR A 202 -19.02 10.07 2.00
C THR A 202 -18.43 9.52 0.72
N ALA A 203 -19.28 9.26 -0.28
CA ALA A 203 -18.82 8.90 -1.61
C ALA A 203 -18.08 10.08 -2.24
N SER A 204 -16.75 10.01 -2.27
CA SER A 204 -15.90 11.03 -2.90
C SER A 204 -14.54 10.46 -3.22
N GLY A 205 -14.23 10.26 -4.49
CA GLY A 205 -12.99 9.63 -4.91
C GLY A 205 -13.07 9.18 -6.35
N GLY A 206 -11.94 8.75 -6.90
CA GLY A 206 -11.86 8.03 -8.17
C GLY A 206 -12.05 6.55 -8.00
N VAL A 207 -11.30 5.77 -8.78
CA VAL A 207 -11.45 4.32 -8.88
C VAL A 207 -10.31 3.63 -8.18
N ALA A 208 -10.63 2.60 -7.40
CA ALA A 208 -9.65 1.75 -6.75
C ALA A 208 -9.91 0.26 -7.02
N THR A 209 -8.86 -0.45 -7.37
CA THR A 209 -8.83 -1.91 -7.48
C THR A 209 -7.82 -2.45 -6.48
N LEU A 210 -8.28 -3.32 -5.58
CA LEU A 210 -7.43 -4.05 -4.65
C LEU A 210 -7.57 -5.54 -4.93
N ASN A 211 -6.49 -6.19 -5.32
CA ASN A 211 -6.47 -7.62 -5.60
C ASN A 211 -5.73 -8.35 -4.47
N VAL A 212 -6.37 -9.34 -3.89
CA VAL A 212 -5.75 -10.29 -2.95
C VAL A 212 -5.51 -11.58 -3.71
N ASN A 213 -4.27 -11.78 -4.16
CA ASN A 213 -3.87 -12.89 -5.00
C ASN A 213 -3.48 -14.11 -4.17
N ASN A 214 -3.19 -15.22 -4.85
CA ASN A 214 -2.80 -16.48 -4.21
C ASN A 214 -1.66 -16.30 -3.19
N GLY A 215 -1.91 -16.70 -1.94
CA GLY A 215 -0.97 -16.57 -0.83
C GLY A 215 -0.83 -15.15 -0.26
N GLY A 216 -1.59 -14.19 -0.77
CA GLY A 216 -1.68 -12.83 -0.26
C GLY A 216 -2.72 -12.71 0.86
N THR A 217 -2.44 -11.85 1.85
CA THR A 217 -3.34 -11.60 2.99
C THR A 217 -3.60 -10.11 3.17
N LEU A 218 -4.87 -9.73 3.21
CA LEU A 218 -5.32 -8.41 3.67
C LEU A 218 -5.95 -8.55 5.06
N ASN A 219 -5.38 -7.90 6.06
CA ASN A 219 -5.87 -7.91 7.43
C ASN A 219 -6.38 -6.51 7.82
N LEU A 220 -7.66 -6.41 8.13
CA LEU A 220 -8.36 -5.18 8.43
C LEU A 220 -8.85 -5.17 9.87
N PHE A 221 -8.59 -4.08 10.59
CA PHE A 221 -9.21 -3.87 11.89
C PHE A 221 -10.74 -3.73 11.76
N GLN A 222 -11.21 -2.94 10.79
CA GLN A 222 -12.63 -2.75 10.53
C GLN A 222 -12.90 -2.27 9.10
N TRP A 223 -14.17 -2.30 8.72
CA TRP A 223 -14.69 -1.50 7.61
C TRP A 223 -16.03 -0.85 7.94
N SER A 224 -16.41 0.14 7.13
CA SER A 224 -17.78 0.66 7.12
C SER A 224 -18.76 -0.41 6.64
N THR A 225 -20.00 -0.32 7.09
CA THR A 225 -21.07 -1.23 6.68
C THR A 225 -21.47 -1.06 5.22
N THR A 226 -21.26 0.12 4.64
CA THR A 226 -21.77 0.46 3.30
C THR A 226 -20.81 1.27 2.42
N THR A 227 -19.80 1.92 2.98
CA THR A 227 -19.05 3.00 2.31
C THR A 227 -17.54 2.80 2.26
N SER A 228 -17.01 1.65 2.66
CA SER A 228 -15.59 1.31 2.51
C SER A 228 -15.19 0.95 1.08
N ILE A 229 -16.15 0.61 0.24
CA ILE A 229 -15.92 0.37 -1.20
C ILE A 229 -16.98 1.17 -1.94
N GLN A 230 -16.54 2.18 -2.69
CA GLN A 230 -17.42 3.05 -3.48
C GLN A 230 -17.72 2.43 -4.84
N ASP A 231 -18.74 2.96 -5.50
CA ASP A 231 -19.14 2.48 -6.81
C ASP A 231 -18.00 2.66 -7.83
N GLY A 232 -17.81 1.66 -8.69
CA GLY A 232 -16.69 1.58 -9.63
C GLY A 232 -15.38 1.06 -9.02
N SER A 233 -15.26 0.98 -7.69
CA SER A 233 -14.12 0.36 -7.01
C SER A 233 -14.42 -1.08 -6.60
N VAL A 234 -13.38 -1.90 -6.49
CA VAL A 234 -13.53 -3.33 -6.21
C VAL A 234 -12.38 -3.88 -5.34
N LEU A 235 -12.74 -4.78 -4.43
CA LEU A 235 -11.84 -5.69 -3.74
C LEU A 235 -12.00 -7.09 -4.38
N ASN A 236 -11.03 -7.51 -5.18
CA ASN A 236 -11.00 -8.83 -5.76
C ASN A 236 -10.27 -9.80 -4.83
N ILE A 237 -10.88 -10.95 -4.57
CA ILE A 237 -10.25 -12.06 -3.86
C ILE A 237 -10.05 -13.18 -4.89
N ASN A 238 -8.81 -13.39 -5.29
CA ASN A 238 -8.46 -14.40 -6.29
C ASN A 238 -8.13 -15.73 -5.59
N GLU A 239 -7.95 -16.81 -6.37
CA GLU A 239 -7.67 -18.15 -5.82
C GLU A 239 -6.54 -18.12 -4.79
N GLY A 240 -6.81 -18.61 -3.58
CA GLY A 240 -5.83 -18.66 -2.47
C GLY A 240 -5.54 -17.33 -1.78
N GLY A 241 -6.18 -16.23 -2.17
CA GLY A 241 -6.14 -14.96 -1.45
C GLY A 241 -7.05 -14.96 -0.22
N THR A 242 -6.66 -14.25 0.85
CA THR A 242 -7.42 -14.19 2.11
C THR A 242 -7.62 -12.76 2.59
N VAL A 243 -8.86 -12.43 2.96
CA VAL A 243 -9.19 -11.19 3.67
C VAL A 243 -9.67 -11.52 5.08
N ILE A 244 -9.11 -10.85 6.08
CA ILE A 244 -9.47 -11.00 7.50
C ILE A 244 -9.98 -9.66 8.02
N VAL A 245 -11.10 -9.65 8.72
CA VAL A 245 -11.70 -8.43 9.30
C VAL A 245 -12.11 -8.64 10.75
N GLY A 246 -11.81 -7.68 11.61
CA GLY A 246 -12.23 -7.70 13.01
C GLY A 246 -13.75 -7.74 13.22
N GLY A 247 -14.19 -8.63 14.12
CA GLY A 247 -15.58 -8.83 14.54
C GLY A 247 -16.40 -9.70 13.58
N ASN A 248 -17.69 -9.85 13.91
CA ASN A 248 -18.66 -10.49 13.01
C ASN A 248 -19.10 -9.51 11.93
N ARG A 249 -18.66 -9.77 10.70
CA ARG A 249 -18.86 -8.94 9.50
C ARG A 249 -19.53 -9.69 8.36
N VAL A 250 -20.07 -10.88 8.61
CA VAL A 250 -20.65 -11.76 7.57
C VAL A 250 -21.77 -11.05 6.80
N SER A 251 -22.71 -10.40 7.50
CA SER A 251 -23.81 -9.68 6.85
C SER A 251 -23.31 -8.51 6.00
N GLN A 252 -22.27 -7.79 6.44
CA GLN A 252 -21.67 -6.68 5.71
C GLN A 252 -20.89 -7.18 4.48
N ALA A 253 -20.14 -8.27 4.61
CA ALA A 253 -19.45 -8.91 3.50
C ALA A 253 -20.46 -9.34 2.42
N ASN A 254 -21.55 -10.01 2.82
CA ASN A 254 -22.63 -10.42 1.92
C ASN A 254 -23.29 -9.23 1.21
N ALA A 255 -23.45 -8.10 1.90
CA ALA A 255 -23.96 -6.87 1.27
C ALA A 255 -22.99 -6.34 0.20
N TYR A 256 -21.69 -6.41 0.42
CA TYR A 256 -20.69 -6.04 -0.59
C TYR A 256 -20.63 -7.05 -1.76
N PHE A 257 -20.80 -8.35 -1.51
CA PHE A 257 -20.90 -9.36 -2.58
C PHE A 257 -22.08 -9.08 -3.49
N ALA A 258 -23.25 -8.81 -2.91
CA ALA A 258 -24.47 -8.51 -3.66
C ALA A 258 -24.35 -7.26 -4.54
N LEU A 259 -23.46 -6.33 -4.17
CA LEU A 259 -23.17 -5.11 -4.93
C LEU A 259 -21.99 -5.27 -5.92
N GLY A 260 -21.34 -6.43 -5.98
CA GLY A 260 -20.13 -6.65 -6.80
C GLY A 260 -18.91 -5.85 -6.34
N LYS A 261 -18.90 -5.39 -5.09
CA LYS A 261 -17.84 -4.55 -4.51
C LYS A 261 -16.73 -5.37 -3.89
N ILE A 262 -17.06 -6.56 -3.40
CA ILE A 262 -16.10 -7.63 -3.17
C ILE A 262 -16.47 -8.74 -4.16
N ALA A 263 -15.50 -9.16 -4.96
CA ALA A 263 -15.72 -10.05 -6.07
C ALA A 263 -14.61 -11.10 -6.19
N THR A 264 -14.88 -12.12 -6.99
CA THR A 264 -13.92 -13.13 -7.41
C THR A 264 -14.30 -13.59 -8.81
N ASP A 265 -13.31 -14.01 -9.60
CA ASP A 265 -13.52 -14.63 -10.91
C ASP A 265 -13.73 -16.16 -10.80
N LEU A 266 -13.80 -16.69 -9.57
CA LEU A 266 -14.05 -18.11 -9.28
C LEU A 266 -15.54 -18.41 -9.07
N ASP A 267 -15.87 -19.67 -8.78
CA ASP A 267 -17.24 -20.19 -8.60
C ASP A 267 -18.03 -19.52 -7.47
N GLY A 268 -17.36 -18.94 -6.48
CA GLY A 268 -18.04 -18.24 -5.40
C GLY A 268 -17.10 -17.59 -4.40
N ILE A 269 -17.69 -16.82 -3.50
CA ILE A 269 -17.00 -16.15 -2.39
C ILE A 269 -17.78 -16.39 -1.10
N GLU A 270 -17.07 -16.62 -0.01
CA GLU A 270 -17.68 -16.90 1.29
C GLU A 270 -17.08 -16.02 2.38
N ALA A 271 -17.92 -15.62 3.34
CA ALA A 271 -17.51 -14.97 4.58
C ALA A 271 -17.89 -15.85 5.78
N VAL A 272 -16.90 -16.25 6.59
CA VAL A 272 -17.07 -17.10 7.77
C VAL A 272 -16.62 -16.34 9.02
N PHE A 273 -17.48 -16.30 10.04
CA PHE A 273 -17.14 -15.74 11.34
C PHE A 273 -16.62 -16.81 12.29
N ASP A 274 -15.44 -16.56 12.85
CA ASP A 274 -14.86 -17.32 13.95
C ASP A 274 -15.07 -16.54 15.25
N SER A 275 -15.84 -17.10 16.19
CA SER A 275 -16.16 -16.48 17.47
C SER A 275 -15.00 -16.50 18.46
N ASP A 276 -14.08 -17.45 18.33
CA ASP A 276 -12.94 -17.60 19.24
C ASP A 276 -11.87 -16.56 18.91
N LEU A 277 -11.65 -16.32 17.62
CA LEU A 277 -10.76 -15.26 17.13
C LEU A 277 -11.44 -13.88 17.07
N ASN A 278 -12.77 -13.84 17.16
CA ASN A 278 -13.60 -12.66 16.93
C ASN A 278 -13.25 -11.97 15.60
N GLN A 279 -13.21 -12.75 14.53
CA GLN A 279 -12.83 -12.31 13.19
C GLN A 279 -13.72 -12.94 12.12
N THR A 280 -13.93 -12.21 11.03
CA THR A 280 -14.54 -12.72 9.81
C THR A 280 -13.46 -12.92 8.77
N THR A 281 -13.38 -14.14 8.23
CA THR A 281 -12.49 -14.50 7.13
C THR A 281 -13.28 -14.58 5.83
N ILE A 282 -12.73 -14.03 4.75
CA ILE A 282 -13.32 -14.05 3.43
C ILE A 282 -12.33 -14.64 2.45
N VAL A 283 -12.80 -15.63 1.69
CA VAL A 283 -12.02 -16.38 0.72
C VAL A 283 -12.85 -16.64 -0.53
N ALA A 284 -12.17 -16.77 -1.66
CA ALA A 284 -12.79 -17.32 -2.85
C ALA A 284 -12.90 -18.85 -2.72
N ILE A 285 -14.01 -19.40 -3.21
CA ILE A 285 -14.28 -20.82 -3.30
C ILE A 285 -13.72 -21.28 -4.66
N PRO A 286 -12.70 -22.14 -4.70
CA PRO A 286 -12.20 -22.70 -5.95
C PRO A 286 -13.29 -23.48 -6.67
N GLU A 287 -13.21 -23.56 -8.00
CA GLU A 287 -14.07 -24.45 -8.75
C GLU A 287 -13.89 -25.88 -8.22
N PRO A 288 -14.98 -26.65 -7.95
CA PRO A 288 -14.84 -28.04 -7.60
C PRO A 288 -14.02 -28.72 -8.70
N ALA A 289 -13.00 -29.52 -8.32
CA ALA A 289 -12.12 -30.25 -9.24
C ALA A 289 -12.87 -31.37 -10.00
N THR A 290 -13.94 -31.01 -10.69
CA THR A 290 -14.95 -31.87 -11.28
C THR A 290 -14.35 -32.70 -12.41
N ILE A 291 -13.33 -32.16 -13.10
CA ILE A 291 -12.57 -32.90 -14.13
C ILE A 291 -11.66 -33.96 -13.50
N GLY A 292 -11.07 -33.69 -12.32
CA GLY A 292 -10.29 -34.68 -11.58
C GLY A 292 -11.16 -35.84 -11.11
N LEU A 293 -12.38 -35.55 -10.65
CA LEU A 293 -13.37 -36.56 -10.27
C LEU A 293 -13.86 -37.35 -11.50
N LEU A 294 -14.12 -36.68 -12.63
CA LEU A 294 -14.55 -37.36 -13.86
C LEU A 294 -13.44 -38.23 -14.48
N ALA A 295 -12.17 -37.84 -14.33
CA ALA A 295 -11.03 -38.67 -14.74
C ALA A 295 -10.81 -39.87 -13.79
N ALA A 296 -10.91 -39.64 -12.47
CA ALA A 296 -10.73 -40.68 -11.45
C ALA A 296 -11.88 -41.72 -11.46
N PHE A 297 -13.11 -41.31 -11.73
CA PHE A 297 -14.28 -42.20 -11.72
C PHE A 297 -14.79 -42.58 -13.12
N GLY A 298 -14.54 -41.78 -14.16
CA GLY A 298 -14.95 -42.05 -15.54
C GLY A 298 -13.94 -42.83 -16.38
N GLY A 299 -12.64 -42.83 -16.01
CA GLY A 299 -11.60 -43.62 -16.68
C GLY A 299 -11.72 -45.14 -16.43
N GLY A 300 -12.36 -45.57 -15.34
CA GLY A 300 -12.56 -46.98 -15.01
C GLY A 300 -13.67 -47.67 -15.82
N LEU A 301 -14.64 -46.92 -16.34
CA LEU A 301 -15.78 -47.48 -17.10
C LEU A 301 -15.48 -47.66 -18.59
N LEU A 302 -14.43 -47.04 -19.13
CA LEU A 302 -14.05 -47.13 -20.55
C LEU A 302 -13.07 -48.28 -20.88
N LEU A 303 -12.54 -48.99 -19.88
CA LEU A 303 -11.63 -50.14 -20.08
C LEU A 303 -12.30 -51.51 -20.00
N ILE A 304 -13.64 -51.59 -19.99
CA ILE A 304 -14.36 -52.86 -20.21
C ILE A 304 -14.67 -52.99 -21.72
N ARG A 305 -13.63 -53.17 -22.54
CA ARG A 305 -13.79 -53.71 -23.91
C ARG A 305 -13.21 -55.12 -23.99
N ARG A 306 -14.06 -56.06 -23.57
CA ARG A 306 -14.48 -57.24 -24.35
C ARG A 306 -13.38 -57.96 -25.16
N ARG A 307 -12.91 -59.11 -24.66
CA ARG A 307 -12.58 -60.29 -25.49
C ARG A 307 -12.78 -61.59 -24.68
N PHE A 308 -14.02 -62.06 -24.67
CA PHE A 308 -14.30 -63.50 -24.72
C PHE A 308 -14.49 -63.86 -26.19
N MET A 309 -13.72 -64.84 -26.69
CA MET A 309 -14.08 -65.82 -27.73
C MET A 309 -12.83 -66.64 -28.09
N ILE A 310 -12.67 -67.81 -27.44
CA ILE A 310 -12.37 -69.11 -28.05
C ILE A 310 -13.25 -70.12 -27.32
#